data_AF-A0AAW8A3A8-F1
#
_entry.id   AF-A0AAW8A3A8-F1
#
_cell.length_a   1.000
_cell.length_b   1.000
_cell.length_c   1.000
_cell.angle_alpha   90.00
_cell.angle_beta   90.00
_cell.angle_gamma   90.00
#
_symmetry.space_group_name_H-M   'P 1'
#
loop_
_entity.id
_entity.type
_entity.pdbx_description
1 polymer ?
#
loop_
_entity_poly.entity_id
_entity_poly.type
_entity_poly.pdbx_seq_one_letter_code
_entity_poly.pdbx_strand_id
1 'polypeptide(L)'
;MGKVAHENKNTDEQVEAQDQRPVCGIIMPIADTDGYPKGHWQDVYAILSEAANAAGFKPNLVSFDSDVGVIQKRIVQNIYSNPIIICDISSRNPNVMLELGMRLAFDKPVIIVKDIKTDISFDISPIEHLRYPDDLRYKIINEFKSTLSYKLVETHKKSISNPDYTTFLKHYGTFEVVKIQQKEVSEARYILSELEEIKKIIRQKDYKSESHRRLSSVMDYGTFIYPLNDANRHKIENLTWLKTLEKDSDFIITSLEIKDDTLVLVVTSNLDEGPKNYDIILEALNEK
;
A
#
# COMPACT_ATOMS: atom_id res chain seq x y z
N MET A 1 -43.50 24.93 47.38
CA MET A 1 -43.59 24.67 45.92
C MET A 1 -42.55 25.58 45.25
N GLY A 2 -41.37 25.14 44.81
CA GLY A 2 -41.10 24.12 43.80
C GLY A 2 -40.35 24.82 42.66
N LYS A 3 -39.04 25.05 42.80
CA LYS A 3 -38.17 25.63 41.76
C LYS A 3 -37.88 24.55 40.71
N VAL A 4 -38.20 24.86 39.45
CA VAL A 4 -37.90 24.02 38.29
C VAL A 4 -36.40 24.05 38.02
N ALA A 5 -35.74 22.91 38.18
CA ALA A 5 -34.36 22.70 37.76
C ALA A 5 -34.37 22.25 36.29
N HIS A 6 -33.68 23.01 35.44
CA HIS A 6 -33.30 22.54 34.11
C HIS A 6 -32.20 21.49 34.26
N GLU A 7 -32.53 20.24 33.95
CA GLU A 7 -31.54 19.18 33.71
C GLU A 7 -30.80 19.48 32.40
N ASN A 8 -29.56 19.93 32.52
CA ASN A 8 -28.60 19.79 31.42
C ASN A 8 -28.11 18.33 31.41
N LYS A 9 -28.63 17.56 30.44
CA LYS A 9 -28.02 16.31 30.01
C LYS A 9 -26.65 16.63 29.41
N ASN A 10 -25.59 16.47 30.21
CA ASN A 10 -24.24 16.29 29.68
C ASN A 10 -24.18 14.88 29.08
N THR A 11 -24.25 14.84 27.76
CA THR A 11 -24.02 13.67 26.93
C THR A 11 -22.57 13.23 27.06
N ASP A 12 -22.38 11.92 27.22
CA ASP A 12 -21.10 11.23 27.39
C ASP A 12 -20.05 11.60 26.33
N GLU A 13 -19.02 12.34 26.73
CA GLU A 13 -17.71 12.29 26.07
C GLU A 13 -16.98 11.06 26.60
N GLN A 14 -17.12 9.93 25.89
CA GLN A 14 -16.21 8.79 26.06
C GLN A 14 -14.85 9.16 25.48
N VAL A 15 -13.94 9.63 26.33
CA VAL A 15 -12.52 9.75 26.01
C VAL A 15 -11.96 8.33 25.90
N GLU A 16 -11.69 7.86 24.67
CA GLU A 16 -10.94 6.62 24.43
C GLU A 16 -9.58 6.72 25.17
N ALA A 17 -9.36 5.84 26.15
CA ALA A 17 -8.07 5.72 26.80
C ALA A 17 -7.01 5.36 25.75
N GLN A 18 -6.02 6.24 25.53
CA GLN A 18 -4.92 5.96 24.62
C GLN A 18 -4.15 4.71 25.09
N ASP A 19 -4.18 3.65 24.28
CA ASP A 19 -3.40 2.43 24.50
C ASP A 19 -1.90 2.74 24.51
N GLN A 20 -1.28 2.67 25.69
CA GLN A 20 0.13 3.03 25.93
C GLN A 20 1.12 1.91 25.57
N ARG A 21 0.64 0.76 25.08
CA ARG A 21 1.51 -0.37 24.73
C ARG A 21 2.40 -0.04 23.53
N PRO A 22 3.66 -0.52 23.51
CA PRO A 22 4.52 -0.37 22.33
C PRO A 22 3.87 -1.06 21.13
N VAL A 23 3.97 -0.42 19.96
CA VAL A 23 3.42 -0.96 18.72
C VAL A 23 4.27 -2.14 18.23
N CYS A 24 3.62 -3.23 17.84
CA CYS A 24 4.23 -4.32 17.09
C CYS A 24 3.71 -4.26 15.66
N GLY A 25 4.61 -3.95 14.71
CA GLY A 25 4.28 -3.97 13.30
C GLY A 25 4.11 -5.40 12.79
N ILE A 26 3.04 -5.67 12.05
CA ILE A 26 2.82 -6.95 11.38
C ILE A 26 2.99 -6.71 9.87
N ILE A 27 3.91 -7.44 9.28
CA ILE A 27 4.15 -7.52 7.84
C ILE A 27 3.81 -8.94 7.42
N MET A 28 2.92 -9.09 6.44
CA MET A 28 2.45 -10.40 5.99
C MET A 28 1.75 -10.30 4.63
N PRO A 29 1.55 -11.42 3.91
CA PRO A 29 0.66 -11.42 2.76
C PRO A 29 -0.75 -11.00 3.18
N ILE A 30 -1.43 -10.19 2.35
CA ILE A 30 -2.76 -9.63 2.65
C ILE A 30 -3.82 -10.20 1.70
N ALA A 31 -3.45 -10.39 0.43
CA ALA A 31 -4.33 -10.92 -0.59
C ALA A 31 -4.27 -12.44 -0.61
N ASP A 32 -5.36 -13.09 -1.03
CA ASP A 32 -5.38 -14.53 -1.27
C ASP A 32 -4.25 -14.93 -2.24
N THR A 33 -3.61 -16.06 -1.95
CA THR A 33 -2.46 -16.57 -2.70
C THR A 33 -2.70 -18.01 -3.12
N ASP A 34 -2.26 -18.36 -4.32
CA ASP A 34 -2.42 -19.71 -4.86
C ASP A 34 -1.83 -20.78 -3.92
N GLY A 35 -2.60 -21.85 -3.72
CA GLY A 35 -2.22 -22.94 -2.83
C GLY A 35 -2.56 -22.71 -1.35
N TYR A 36 -3.26 -21.62 -1.01
CA TYR A 36 -3.80 -21.39 0.32
C TYR A 36 -5.33 -21.28 0.28
N PRO A 37 -6.04 -21.67 1.35
CA PRO A 37 -7.47 -21.45 1.46
C PRO A 37 -7.81 -19.96 1.38
N LYS A 38 -8.97 -19.64 0.82
CA LYS A 38 -9.51 -18.27 0.84
C LYS A 38 -9.67 -17.81 2.30
N GLY A 39 -9.21 -16.61 2.62
CA GLY A 39 -9.30 -16.11 3.99
C GLY A 39 -8.12 -16.49 4.90
N HIS A 40 -7.16 -17.29 4.41
CA HIS A 40 -6.06 -17.80 5.21
C HIS A 40 -5.25 -16.69 5.90
N TRP A 41 -4.96 -15.60 5.19
CA TRP A 41 -4.17 -14.50 5.74
C TRP A 41 -4.91 -13.69 6.79
N GLN A 42 -6.25 -13.62 6.75
CA GLN A 42 -7.04 -13.03 7.82
C GLN A 42 -6.92 -13.85 9.12
N ASP A 43 -6.95 -15.18 9.02
CA ASP A 43 -6.76 -16.07 10.16
C ASP A 43 -5.34 -15.95 10.72
N VAL A 44 -4.32 -15.95 9.86
CA VAL A 44 -2.92 -15.71 10.25
C VAL A 44 -2.77 -14.36 10.95
N TYR A 45 -3.39 -13.29 10.42
CA TYR A 45 -3.33 -11.96 11.04
C TYR A 45 -3.92 -11.97 12.45
N ALA A 46 -5.05 -12.65 12.67
CA ALA A 46 -5.65 -12.81 13.98
C ALA A 46 -4.70 -13.54 14.95
N ILE A 47 -4.08 -14.63 14.51
CA ILE A 47 -3.11 -15.42 15.30
C ILE A 47 -1.90 -14.57 15.72
N LEU A 48 -1.30 -13.84 14.77
CA LEU A 48 -0.15 -12.96 15.05
C LEU A 48 -0.54 -11.81 15.99
N SER A 49 -1.74 -11.25 15.80
CA SER A 49 -2.28 -10.19 16.65
C SER A 49 -2.56 -10.67 18.08
N GLU A 50 -3.09 -11.89 18.25
CA GLU A 50 -3.29 -12.50 19.57
C GLU A 50 -1.97 -12.70 20.30
N ALA A 51 -0.93 -13.20 19.62
CA ALA A 51 0.40 -13.37 20.21
C ALA A 51 1.03 -12.01 20.59
N ALA A 52 0.93 -11.01 19.73
CA ALA A 52 1.41 -9.67 20.03
C ALA A 52 0.70 -9.05 21.25
N ASN A 53 -0.63 -9.18 21.32
CA ASN A 53 -1.42 -8.71 22.45
C ASN A 53 -1.03 -9.44 23.75
N ALA A 54 -0.86 -10.76 23.71
CA ALA A 54 -0.43 -11.56 24.86
C ALA A 54 0.97 -11.19 25.36
N ALA A 55 1.84 -10.74 24.44
CA ALA A 55 3.16 -10.20 24.76
C ALA A 55 3.16 -8.74 25.26
N GLY A 56 1.99 -8.09 25.35
CA GLY A 56 1.85 -6.70 25.82
C GLY A 56 2.14 -5.65 24.74
N PHE A 57 2.08 -6.01 23.46
CA PHE A 57 2.24 -5.08 22.34
C PHE A 57 0.89 -4.78 21.67
N LYS A 58 0.78 -3.59 21.08
CA LYS A 58 -0.36 -3.22 20.23
C LYS A 58 -0.07 -3.66 18.79
N PRO A 59 -0.77 -4.68 18.24
CA PRO A 59 -0.55 -5.09 16.85
C PRO A 59 -1.00 -3.99 15.88
N ASN A 60 -0.23 -3.79 14.82
CA ASN A 60 -0.55 -2.85 13.75
C ASN A 60 -0.11 -3.44 12.42
N LEU A 61 -1.04 -3.67 11.49
CA LEU A 61 -0.69 -4.11 10.15
C LEU A 61 0.00 -2.95 9.42
N VAL A 62 1.26 -3.14 9.04
CA VAL A 62 2.13 -2.08 8.49
C VAL A 62 1.55 -1.48 7.20
N SER A 63 0.90 -2.33 6.42
CA SER A 63 0.30 -2.08 5.12
C SER A 63 -1.19 -1.76 5.16
N PHE A 64 -1.83 -1.70 6.34
CA PHE A 64 -3.26 -1.36 6.44
C PHE A 64 -3.52 0.05 5.90
N ASP A 65 -4.60 0.23 5.14
CA ASP A 65 -4.95 1.52 4.54
C ASP A 65 -6.45 1.83 4.51
N SER A 66 -6.76 3.13 4.61
CA SER A 66 -8.04 3.75 4.29
C SER A 66 -7.92 4.83 3.18
N ASP A 67 -6.71 5.25 2.77
CA ASP A 67 -6.46 6.37 1.84
C ASP A 67 -5.36 6.08 0.79
N VAL A 68 -5.80 5.86 -0.45
CA VAL A 68 -5.06 5.32 -1.61
C VAL A 68 -3.79 6.10 -2.03
N GLY A 69 -3.57 7.32 -1.55
CA GLY A 69 -2.49 8.21 -2.02
C GLY A 69 -1.19 8.22 -1.19
N VAL A 70 -1.22 7.82 0.08
CA VAL A 70 -0.11 8.02 1.06
C VAL A 70 0.60 6.70 1.44
N ILE A 71 0.22 5.61 0.78
CA ILE A 71 0.51 4.22 1.17
C ILE A 71 2.02 3.98 1.39
N GLN A 72 2.84 4.27 0.38
CA GLN A 72 4.26 3.88 0.41
C GLN A 72 5.06 4.62 1.48
N LYS A 73 4.80 5.93 1.66
CA LYS A 73 5.46 6.73 2.69
C LYS A 73 5.12 6.20 4.08
N ARG A 74 3.85 5.84 4.33
CA ARG A 74 3.42 5.30 5.63
C ARG A 74 3.99 3.91 5.90
N ILE A 75 4.03 3.03 4.90
CA ILE A 75 4.64 1.70 5.03
C ILE A 75 6.10 1.83 5.46
N VAL A 76 6.90 2.61 4.72
CA VAL A 76 8.31 2.83 5.05
C VAL A 76 8.47 3.46 6.43
N GLN A 77 7.64 4.45 6.77
CA GLN A 77 7.64 5.08 8.08
C GLN A 77 7.33 4.05 9.18
N ASN A 78 6.30 3.22 9.04
CA ASN A 78 5.93 2.18 10.00
C ASN A 78 7.03 1.12 10.14
N ILE A 79 7.63 0.70 9.02
CA ILE A 79 8.77 -0.24 9.02
C ILE A 79 9.94 0.34 9.79
N TYR A 80 10.18 1.64 9.68
CA TYR A 80 11.22 2.31 10.45
C TYR A 80 10.80 2.53 11.91
N SER A 81 9.64 3.14 12.18
CA SER A 81 9.28 3.68 13.50
C SER A 81 8.79 2.62 14.49
N ASN A 82 8.21 1.51 14.02
CA ASN A 82 7.70 0.49 14.93
C ASN A 82 8.85 -0.12 15.75
N PRO A 83 8.72 -0.19 17.10
CA PRO A 83 9.75 -0.74 17.98
C PRO A 83 10.21 -2.15 17.59
N ILE A 84 9.25 -3.00 17.22
CA ILE A 84 9.50 -4.37 16.78
C ILE A 84 8.52 -4.75 15.67
N ILE A 85 8.94 -5.67 14.80
CA ILE A 85 8.11 -6.18 13.70
C ILE A 85 8.04 -7.71 13.75
N ILE A 86 6.86 -8.25 13.48
CA ILE A 86 6.67 -9.64 13.07
C ILE A 86 6.54 -9.62 11.54
N CYS A 87 7.36 -10.42 10.86
CA CYS A 87 7.36 -10.51 9.41
C CYS A 87 7.07 -11.95 8.98
N ASP A 88 5.91 -12.18 8.37
CA ASP A 88 5.50 -13.46 7.82
C ASP A 88 5.92 -13.58 6.35
N ILE A 89 6.96 -14.37 6.10
CA ILE A 89 7.53 -14.59 4.75
C ILE A 89 6.86 -15.74 3.99
N SER A 90 5.74 -16.27 4.49
CA SER A 90 4.99 -17.34 3.84
C SER A 90 4.56 -16.97 2.43
N SER A 91 4.32 -17.98 1.60
CA SER A 91 4.01 -17.86 0.17
C SER A 91 5.09 -17.17 -0.69
N ARG A 92 6.25 -16.81 -0.11
CA ARG A 92 7.31 -16.04 -0.78
C ARG A 92 6.80 -14.74 -1.41
N ASN A 93 5.89 -14.05 -0.73
CA ASN A 93 5.29 -12.82 -1.26
C ASN A 93 6.37 -11.75 -1.53
N PRO A 94 6.51 -11.25 -2.77
CA PRO A 94 7.60 -10.33 -3.13
C PRO A 94 7.52 -8.98 -2.39
N ASN A 95 6.32 -8.50 -2.06
CA ASN A 95 6.15 -7.26 -1.31
C ASN A 95 6.64 -7.42 0.13
N VAL A 96 6.28 -8.53 0.77
CA VAL A 96 6.75 -8.85 2.13
C VAL A 96 8.27 -9.00 2.16
N MET A 97 8.86 -9.64 1.15
CA MET A 97 10.31 -9.78 1.04
C MET A 97 11.02 -8.43 0.92
N LEU A 98 10.46 -7.48 0.16
CA LEU A 98 10.98 -6.11 0.07
C LEU A 98 10.93 -5.41 1.43
N GLU A 99 9.80 -5.51 2.12
CA GLU A 99 9.58 -4.90 3.43
C GLU A 99 10.50 -5.47 4.52
N LEU A 100 10.72 -6.79 4.50
CA LEU A 100 11.72 -7.45 5.34
C LEU A 100 13.12 -6.90 5.05
N GLY A 101 13.51 -6.82 3.78
CA GLY A 101 14.80 -6.27 3.37
C GLY A 101 15.02 -4.86 3.90
N MET A 102 14.00 -3.98 3.84
CA MET A 102 14.06 -2.64 4.41
C MET A 102 14.23 -2.66 5.93
N ARG A 103 13.48 -3.52 6.65
CA ARG A 103 13.60 -3.64 8.11
C ARG A 103 14.99 -4.10 8.54
N LEU A 104 15.56 -5.07 7.83
CA LEU A 104 16.92 -5.56 8.05
C LEU A 104 17.97 -4.49 7.74
N ALA A 105 17.78 -3.69 6.68
CA ALA A 105 18.66 -2.58 6.34
C ALA A 105 18.64 -1.46 7.41
N PHE A 106 17.52 -1.27 8.11
CA PHE A 106 17.44 -0.36 9.26
C PHE A 106 18.04 -0.95 10.55
N ASP A 107 18.45 -2.22 10.53
CA ASP A 107 18.94 -3.01 11.66
C ASP A 107 18.05 -2.93 12.92
N LYS A 108 16.74 -2.95 12.70
CA LYS A 108 15.76 -2.85 13.80
C LYS A 108 15.13 -4.20 14.13
N PRO A 109 14.71 -4.42 15.39
CA PRO A 109 14.21 -5.71 15.88
C PRO A 109 13.12 -6.31 14.98
N VAL A 110 13.30 -7.55 14.56
CA VAL A 110 12.32 -8.28 13.75
C VAL A 110 12.28 -9.74 14.17
N ILE A 111 11.08 -10.31 14.18
CA ILE A 111 10.85 -11.75 14.30
C ILE A 111 10.28 -12.23 12.99
N ILE A 112 11.01 -13.12 12.33
CA ILE A 112 10.57 -13.74 11.10
C ILE A 112 9.72 -14.96 11.45
N VAL A 113 8.58 -15.10 10.81
CA VAL A 113 7.72 -16.28 10.90
C VAL A 113 7.45 -16.80 9.50
N LYS A 114 7.18 -18.11 9.40
CA LYS A 114 6.71 -18.72 8.16
C LYS A 114 5.87 -19.95 8.45
N ASP A 115 5.05 -20.33 7.49
CA ASP A 115 4.39 -21.62 7.52
C ASP A 115 5.38 -22.76 7.25
N ILE A 116 4.97 -24.01 7.46
CA ILE A 116 5.84 -25.17 7.21
C ILE A 116 6.04 -25.40 5.71
N LYS A 117 5.04 -25.08 4.90
CA LYS A 117 5.00 -25.31 3.45
C LYS A 117 5.96 -24.42 2.66
N THR A 118 6.27 -23.22 3.15
CA THR A 118 7.13 -22.26 2.45
C THR A 118 8.61 -22.59 2.66
N ASP A 119 9.30 -22.82 1.55
CA ASP A 119 10.76 -22.94 1.51
C ASP A 119 11.45 -21.59 1.70
N ILE A 120 12.56 -21.61 2.44
CA ILE A 120 13.36 -20.42 2.72
C ILE A 120 14.35 -20.15 1.60
N SER A 121 14.47 -18.88 1.20
CA SER A 121 15.55 -18.43 0.32
C SER A 121 16.90 -18.53 1.03
N PHE A 122 17.94 -18.93 0.29
CA PHE A 122 19.30 -19.11 0.82
C PHE A 122 19.80 -17.88 1.58
N ASP A 123 19.53 -16.68 1.07
CA ASP A 123 20.05 -15.41 1.63
C ASP A 123 19.53 -15.08 3.03
N ILE A 124 18.34 -15.58 3.40
CA ILE A 124 17.72 -15.33 4.72
C ILE A 124 17.74 -16.58 5.61
N SER A 125 18.24 -17.72 5.11
CA SER A 125 18.38 -18.97 5.85
C SER A 125 19.16 -18.84 7.17
N PRO A 126 20.23 -18.01 7.25
CA PRO A 126 20.94 -17.81 8.51
C PRO A 126 20.13 -17.09 9.59
N ILE A 127 19.04 -16.40 9.22
CA ILE A 127 18.22 -15.63 10.16
C ILE A 127 17.24 -16.58 10.87
N GLU A 128 17.19 -16.49 12.20
CA GLU A 128 16.23 -17.25 13.00
C GLU A 128 14.80 -16.90 12.58
N HIS A 129 14.00 -17.94 12.34
CA HIS A 129 12.59 -17.83 11.97
C HIS A 129 11.77 -18.86 12.75
N LEU A 130 10.56 -18.48 13.14
CA LEU A 130 9.60 -19.40 13.76
C LEU A 130 8.73 -20.05 12.69
N ARG A 131 8.32 -21.29 12.93
CA ARG A 131 7.47 -22.04 11.99
C ARG A 131 6.09 -22.30 12.59
N TYR A 132 5.05 -22.19 11.78
CA TYR A 132 3.68 -22.56 12.13
C TYR A 132 3.08 -23.49 11.05
N PRO A 133 2.09 -24.33 11.36
CA PRO A 133 1.51 -25.22 10.37
C PRO A 133 0.61 -24.45 9.39
N ASP A 134 0.75 -24.72 8.09
CA ASP A 134 -0.03 -24.08 7.01
C ASP A 134 -1.54 -24.39 7.11
N ASP A 135 -1.89 -25.51 7.74
CA ASP A 135 -3.28 -25.90 8.03
C ASP A 135 -3.87 -25.25 9.30
N LEU A 136 -3.11 -24.38 9.98
CA LEU A 136 -3.51 -23.62 11.17
C LEU A 136 -4.09 -24.48 12.32
N ARG A 137 -3.65 -25.74 12.45
CA ARG A 137 -4.13 -26.64 13.53
C ARG A 137 -3.97 -26.02 14.93
N TYR A 138 -5.11 -25.86 15.61
CA TYR A 138 -5.26 -25.15 16.89
C TYR A 138 -4.18 -25.48 17.94
N LYS A 139 -3.91 -26.77 18.19
CA LYS A 139 -2.94 -27.18 19.22
C LYS A 139 -1.55 -26.60 18.95
N ILE A 140 -1.05 -26.78 17.73
CA ILE A 140 0.29 -26.33 17.33
C ILE A 140 0.31 -24.79 17.24
N ILE A 141 -0.77 -24.17 16.78
CA ILE A 141 -0.90 -22.71 16.75
C ILE A 141 -0.84 -22.09 18.15
N ASN A 142 -1.40 -22.72 19.19
CA ASN A 142 -1.27 -22.20 20.55
C ASN A 142 0.17 -22.30 21.09
N GLU A 143 0.88 -23.38 20.76
CA GLU A 143 2.30 -23.53 21.07
C GLU A 143 3.14 -22.47 20.33
N PHE A 144 2.83 -22.23 19.05
CA PHE A 144 3.43 -21.16 18.25
C PHE A 144 3.17 -19.78 18.85
N LYS A 145 1.92 -19.44 19.20
CA LYS A 145 1.56 -18.16 19.83
C LYS A 145 2.35 -17.93 21.12
N SER A 146 2.47 -18.97 21.96
CA SER A 146 3.23 -18.89 23.22
C SER A 146 4.71 -18.62 22.96
N THR A 147 5.29 -19.33 21.98
CA THR A 147 6.70 -19.17 21.57
C THR A 147 6.96 -17.79 20.97
N LEU A 148 6.08 -17.33 20.07
CA LEU A 148 6.14 -16.02 19.44
C LEU A 148 6.04 -14.90 20.48
N SER A 149 5.10 -15.02 21.43
CA SER A 149 4.92 -14.04 22.52
C SER A 149 6.19 -13.91 23.37
N TYR A 150 6.78 -15.04 23.76
CA TYR A 150 8.03 -15.06 24.50
C TYR A 150 9.18 -14.39 23.70
N LYS A 151 9.33 -14.75 22.43
CA LYS A 151 10.36 -14.18 21.55
C LYS A 151 10.17 -12.69 21.33
N LEU A 152 8.94 -12.19 21.22
CA LEU A 152 8.65 -10.75 21.11
C LEU A 152 9.19 -9.98 22.30
N VAL A 153 8.84 -10.43 23.51
CA VAL A 153 9.27 -9.80 24.76
C VAL A 153 10.79 -9.80 24.87
N GLU A 154 11.43 -10.95 24.65
CA GLU A 154 12.88 -11.09 24.81
C GLU A 154 13.68 -10.33 23.75
N THR A 155 13.25 -10.36 22.49
CA THR A 155 13.86 -9.60 21.39
C THR A 155 13.76 -8.10 21.65
N HIS A 156 12.57 -7.62 22.05
CA HIS A 156 12.35 -6.21 22.35
C HIS A 156 13.18 -5.73 23.56
N LYS A 157 13.19 -6.50 24.66
CA LYS A 157 14.04 -6.21 25.83
C LYS A 157 15.51 -6.10 25.45
N LYS A 158 16.04 -7.09 24.71
CA LYS A 158 17.43 -7.09 24.24
C LYS A 158 17.76 -5.87 23.40
N SER A 159 16.83 -5.46 22.53
CA SER A 159 17.04 -4.29 21.67
C SER A 159 17.14 -2.98 22.42
N ILE A 160 16.46 -2.88 23.57
CA ILE A 160 16.51 -1.69 24.43
C ILE A 160 17.73 -1.75 25.36
N SER A 161 18.05 -2.92 25.91
CA SER A 161 19.11 -3.06 26.91
C SER A 161 20.52 -3.05 26.31
N ASN A 162 20.67 -3.44 25.04
CA ASN A 162 21.95 -3.53 24.37
C ASN A 162 22.05 -2.48 23.25
N PRO A 163 22.83 -1.40 23.43
CA PRO A 163 23.07 -0.40 22.38
C PRO A 163 23.69 -0.97 21.10
N ASP A 164 24.36 -2.12 21.22
CA ASP A 164 24.97 -2.84 20.10
C ASP A 164 24.08 -3.92 19.48
N TYR A 165 22.83 -4.04 19.92
CA TYR A 165 21.87 -4.99 19.37
C TYR A 165 21.78 -4.86 17.85
N THR A 166 21.89 -5.99 17.17
CA THR A 166 21.84 -6.10 15.72
C THR A 166 21.00 -7.31 15.35
N THR A 167 20.25 -7.17 14.27
CA THR A 167 19.39 -8.23 13.73
C THR A 167 20.06 -8.98 12.60
N PHE A 168 20.90 -8.29 11.81
CA PHE A 168 21.44 -8.87 10.58
C PHE A 168 22.78 -8.27 10.18
N LEU A 169 22.87 -6.94 10.05
CA LEU A 169 23.99 -6.30 9.35
C LEU A 169 25.35 -6.60 9.99
N LYS A 170 25.46 -6.57 11.33
CA LYS A 170 26.76 -6.83 11.99
C LYS A 170 27.26 -8.27 11.81
N HIS A 171 26.41 -9.23 11.42
CA HIS A 171 26.85 -10.60 11.11
C HIS A 171 27.62 -10.68 9.78
N TYR A 172 27.42 -9.73 8.86
CA TYR A 172 28.07 -9.72 7.54
C TYR A 172 29.29 -8.77 7.48
N GLY A 173 29.59 -8.04 8.56
CA GLY A 173 30.72 -7.11 8.64
C GLY A 173 30.53 -6.00 9.67
N THR A 174 31.51 -5.11 9.78
CA THR A 174 31.42 -3.91 10.63
C THR A 174 30.71 -2.80 9.88
N PHE A 175 29.38 -2.87 9.79
CA PHE A 175 28.57 -1.81 9.19
C PHE A 175 28.10 -0.83 10.26
N GLU A 176 28.33 0.47 10.02
CA GLU A 176 27.62 1.53 10.75
C GLU A 176 26.28 1.77 10.06
N VAL A 177 25.18 1.53 10.78
CA VAL A 177 23.85 1.85 10.27
C VAL A 177 23.72 3.37 10.22
N VAL A 178 23.69 3.92 9.00
CA VAL A 178 23.44 5.36 8.80
C VAL A 178 22.06 5.66 9.38
N LYS A 179 22.02 6.35 10.52
CA LYS A 179 20.77 6.87 11.07
C LYS A 179 20.18 7.82 10.02
N ILE A 180 19.03 7.47 9.47
CA ILE A 180 18.29 8.35 8.58
C ILE A 180 18.12 9.68 9.32
N GLN A 181 18.77 10.74 8.81
CA GLN A 181 18.62 12.08 9.37
C GLN A 181 17.17 12.50 9.12
N GLN A 182 16.34 12.40 10.15
CA GLN A 182 15.05 13.05 10.14
C GLN A 182 15.32 14.55 10.10
N LYS A 183 15.29 15.14 8.91
CA LYS A 183 15.33 16.58 8.77
C LYS A 183 14.02 17.08 9.38
N GLU A 184 14.09 17.70 10.56
CA GLU A 184 12.98 18.50 11.08
C GLU A 184 12.63 19.50 9.97
N VAL A 185 11.51 19.23 9.31
CA VAL A 185 10.97 20.13 8.31
C VAL A 185 10.45 21.30 9.14
N SER A 186 10.99 22.51 8.92
CA SER A 186 10.49 23.69 9.64
C SER A 186 8.97 23.76 9.52
N GLU A 187 8.28 24.19 10.58
CA GLU A 187 6.81 24.27 10.60
C GLU A 187 6.28 24.95 9.34
N ALA A 188 6.95 26.01 8.88
CA ALA A 188 6.64 26.70 7.63
C ALA A 188 6.73 25.81 6.38
N ARG A 189 7.76 24.96 6.26
CA ARG A 189 7.88 24.02 5.13
C ARG A 189 6.88 22.87 5.20
N TYR A 190 6.54 22.41 6.40
CA TYR A 190 5.50 21.40 6.58
C TYR A 190 4.12 21.95 6.20
N ILE A 191 3.79 23.15 6.71
CA ILE A 191 2.59 23.89 6.32
C ILE A 191 2.57 24.09 4.80
N LEU A 192 3.68 24.48 4.18
CA LEU A 192 3.75 24.61 2.73
C LEU A 192 3.50 23.31 1.98
N SER A 193 4.06 22.17 2.43
CA SER A 193 3.79 20.87 1.78
C SER A 193 2.34 20.42 1.95
N GLU A 194 1.74 20.62 3.13
CA GLU A 194 0.33 20.32 3.37
C GLU A 194 -0.57 21.25 2.55
N LEU A 195 -0.22 22.54 2.42
CA LEU A 195 -0.90 23.48 1.54
C LEU A 195 -0.79 23.09 0.06
N GLU A 196 0.35 22.54 -0.38
CA GLU A 196 0.49 21.99 -1.74
C GLU A 196 -0.37 20.75 -1.96
N GLU A 197 -0.49 19.88 -0.96
CA GLU A 197 -1.35 18.69 -1.00
C GLU A 197 -2.83 19.08 -1.01
N ILE A 198 -3.24 20.01 -0.15
CA ILE A 198 -4.57 20.64 -0.17
C ILE A 198 -4.82 21.29 -1.53
N LYS A 199 -3.86 22.02 -2.09
CA LYS A 199 -3.98 22.64 -3.42
C LYS A 199 -4.13 21.60 -4.53
N LYS A 200 -3.48 20.44 -4.40
CA LYS A 200 -3.64 19.31 -5.33
C LYS A 200 -5.05 18.69 -5.23
N ILE A 201 -5.56 18.53 -4.02
CA ILE A 201 -6.93 18.06 -3.76
C ILE A 201 -7.96 19.08 -4.27
N ILE A 202 -7.77 20.37 -3.99
CA ILE A 202 -8.63 21.46 -4.48
C ILE A 202 -8.58 21.52 -6.00
N ARG A 203 -7.41 21.44 -6.65
CA ARG A 203 -7.33 21.36 -8.11
C ARG A 203 -8.07 20.15 -8.68
N GLN A 204 -8.00 18.99 -8.03
CA GLN A 204 -8.81 17.82 -8.41
C GLN A 204 -10.30 18.03 -8.16
N LYS A 205 -10.68 18.80 -7.13
CA LYS A 205 -12.06 19.09 -6.75
C LYS A 205 -12.69 20.21 -7.59
N ASP A 206 -11.92 21.20 -8.01
CA ASP A 206 -12.29 22.25 -8.97
C ASP A 206 -12.41 21.66 -10.37
N TYR A 207 -11.53 20.74 -10.76
CA TYR A 207 -11.75 19.88 -11.95
C TYR A 207 -13.08 19.15 -11.87
N LYS A 208 -13.48 18.65 -10.69
CA LYS A 208 -14.80 18.04 -10.48
C LYS A 208 -15.93 19.09 -10.42
N SER A 209 -15.77 20.27 -9.80
CA SER A 209 -16.86 21.23 -9.58
C SER A 209 -17.20 22.07 -10.81
N GLU A 210 -16.20 22.43 -11.62
CA GLU A 210 -16.38 23.16 -12.89
C GLU A 210 -16.96 22.24 -13.98
N SER A 211 -16.69 20.93 -13.87
CA SER A 211 -17.34 19.88 -14.65
C SER A 211 -18.82 19.71 -14.31
N HIS A 212 -19.23 19.79 -13.03
CA HIS A 212 -20.63 19.52 -12.64
C HIS A 212 -21.64 20.61 -13.07
N ARG A 213 -21.19 21.82 -13.44
CA ARG A 213 -22.08 22.88 -13.94
C ARG A 213 -22.23 22.93 -15.46
N ARG A 214 -21.39 22.21 -16.22
CA ARG A 214 -21.50 22.08 -17.68
C ARG A 214 -21.77 20.65 -18.18
N LEU A 215 -21.50 19.61 -17.38
CA LEU A 215 -21.70 18.20 -17.75
C LEU A 215 -22.99 17.59 -17.19
N SER A 216 -24.14 18.26 -17.34
CA SER A 216 -25.43 17.56 -17.21
C SER A 216 -25.88 16.92 -18.54
N SER A 217 -25.00 16.75 -19.53
CA SER A 217 -25.45 16.24 -20.83
C SER A 217 -24.54 15.31 -21.66
N VAL A 218 -23.32 14.92 -21.24
CA VAL A 218 -22.54 13.95 -22.07
C VAL A 218 -21.67 13.01 -21.22
N MET A 219 -21.73 11.72 -21.56
CA MET A 219 -21.19 10.51 -20.92
C MET A 219 -19.70 10.21 -21.24
N ASP A 220 -19.10 9.34 -20.43
CA ASP A 220 -17.86 8.52 -20.55
C ASP A 220 -16.66 9.00 -21.40
N TYR A 221 -15.50 9.18 -20.73
CA TYR A 221 -14.19 9.46 -21.35
C TYR A 221 -13.34 8.19 -21.44
N GLY A 222 -12.97 7.76 -22.65
CA GLY A 222 -11.96 6.72 -22.89
C GLY A 222 -10.60 7.34 -23.25
N THR A 223 -9.53 6.99 -22.52
CA THR A 223 -8.16 7.38 -22.87
C THR A 223 -7.47 6.21 -23.57
N PHE A 224 -7.02 6.43 -24.80
CA PHE A 224 -6.31 5.45 -25.61
C PHE A 224 -4.85 5.85 -25.77
N ILE A 225 -3.96 4.89 -25.51
CA ILE A 225 -2.51 5.07 -25.59
C ILE A 225 -1.98 4.08 -26.62
N TYR A 226 -1.32 4.58 -27.65
CA TYR A 226 -0.89 3.77 -28.80
C TYR A 226 0.58 3.99 -29.15
N PRO A 227 1.40 2.92 -29.21
CA PRO A 227 2.81 3.02 -29.57
C PRO A 227 3.01 3.21 -31.07
N LEU A 228 3.92 4.11 -31.42
CA LEU A 228 4.23 4.49 -32.79
C LEU A 228 5.45 3.73 -33.30
N ASN A 229 5.37 3.23 -34.52
CA ASN A 229 6.43 2.48 -35.19
C ASN A 229 6.58 2.97 -36.65
N ASP A 230 7.64 2.56 -37.33
CA ASP A 230 7.94 3.04 -38.69
C ASP A 230 6.83 2.71 -39.71
N ALA A 231 5.99 1.70 -39.44
CA ALA A 231 4.86 1.33 -40.29
C ALA A 231 3.67 2.29 -40.16
N ASN A 232 3.43 2.89 -38.98
CA ASN A 232 2.27 3.75 -38.71
C ASN A 232 2.62 5.24 -38.54
N ARG A 233 3.91 5.59 -38.44
CA ARG A 233 4.39 6.96 -38.24
C ARG A 233 3.89 7.94 -39.32
N HIS A 234 3.77 7.48 -40.57
CA HIS A 234 3.28 8.28 -41.69
C HIS A 234 1.81 8.75 -41.51
N LYS A 235 1.00 8.03 -40.73
CA LYS A 235 -0.40 8.42 -40.42
C LYS A 235 -0.50 9.59 -39.43
N ILE A 236 0.58 9.89 -38.73
CA ILE A 236 0.66 10.97 -37.76
C ILE A 236 1.08 12.29 -38.42
N GLU A 237 1.80 12.19 -39.54
CA GLU A 237 2.15 13.33 -40.38
C GLU A 237 0.91 13.92 -41.06
N ASN A 238 -0.12 13.08 -41.31
CA ASN A 238 -1.38 13.51 -41.91
C ASN A 238 -2.59 12.99 -41.11
N LEU A 239 -2.97 13.75 -40.08
CA LEU A 239 -4.08 13.47 -39.15
C LEU A 239 -5.50 13.60 -39.76
N THR A 240 -5.63 13.68 -41.08
CA THR A 240 -6.94 13.83 -41.75
C THR A 240 -7.86 12.63 -41.55
N TRP A 241 -7.29 11.43 -41.41
CA TRP A 241 -8.05 10.20 -41.14
C TRP A 241 -8.79 10.25 -39.79
N LEU A 242 -8.27 10.94 -38.77
CA LEU A 242 -8.94 11.08 -37.48
C LEU A 242 -10.26 11.85 -37.59
N LYS A 243 -10.33 12.84 -38.48
CA LYS A 243 -11.56 13.59 -38.76
C LYS A 243 -12.59 12.75 -39.52
N THR A 244 -12.11 11.86 -40.39
CA THR A 244 -12.96 10.87 -41.07
C THR A 244 -13.50 9.86 -40.05
N LEU A 245 -12.65 9.39 -39.15
CA LEU A 245 -13.00 8.43 -38.10
C LEU A 245 -14.05 8.99 -37.14
N GLU A 246 -13.90 10.26 -36.71
CA GLU A 246 -14.88 10.97 -35.88
C GLU A 246 -16.23 11.17 -36.59
N LYS A 247 -16.24 11.23 -37.93
CA LYS A 247 -17.47 11.35 -38.72
C LYS A 247 -18.18 10.00 -38.90
N ASP A 248 -17.40 8.94 -39.01
CA ASP A 248 -17.87 7.60 -39.34
C ASP A 248 -18.08 6.71 -38.09
N SER A 249 -17.85 7.25 -36.88
CA SER A 249 -17.96 6.54 -35.60
C SER A 249 -18.79 7.29 -34.56
N ASP A 250 -19.33 6.59 -33.57
CA ASP A 250 -20.15 7.15 -32.48
C ASP A 250 -19.30 7.74 -31.32
N PHE A 251 -18.10 8.26 -31.61
CA PHE A 251 -17.22 8.91 -30.64
C PHE A 251 -16.61 10.20 -31.16
N ILE A 252 -16.32 11.12 -30.24
CA ILE A 252 -15.71 12.43 -30.50
C ILE A 252 -14.29 12.43 -29.92
N ILE A 253 -13.31 12.92 -30.68
CA ILE A 253 -11.93 13.04 -30.19
C ILE A 253 -11.80 14.38 -29.46
N THR A 254 -11.66 14.33 -28.15
CA THR A 254 -11.61 15.52 -27.28
C THR A 254 -10.18 16.00 -27.01
N SER A 255 -9.19 15.10 -27.09
CA SER A 255 -7.79 15.46 -26.92
C SER A 255 -6.89 14.54 -27.75
N LEU A 256 -5.79 15.10 -28.24
CA LEU A 256 -4.73 14.41 -28.95
C LEU A 256 -3.38 14.95 -28.48
N GLU A 257 -2.52 14.08 -27.97
CA GLU A 257 -1.15 14.40 -27.59
C GLU A 257 -0.20 13.35 -28.16
N ILE A 258 0.93 13.77 -28.72
CA ILE A 258 2.00 12.88 -29.13
C ILE A 258 3.16 13.13 -28.19
N LYS A 259 3.59 12.09 -27.50
CA LYS A 259 4.71 12.15 -26.57
C LYS A 259 5.68 11.03 -26.89
N ASP A 260 6.90 11.42 -27.22
CA ASP A 260 7.95 10.52 -27.71
C ASP A 260 7.44 9.68 -28.90
N ASP A 261 7.44 8.35 -28.78
CA ASP A 261 6.88 7.42 -29.77
C ASP A 261 5.50 6.89 -29.35
N THR A 262 4.67 7.72 -28.72
CA THR A 262 3.32 7.34 -28.29
C THR A 262 2.29 8.40 -28.67
N LEU A 263 1.18 7.96 -29.26
CA LEU A 263 -0.01 8.76 -29.50
C LEU A 263 -1.02 8.52 -28.36
N VAL A 264 -1.48 9.59 -27.73
CA VAL A 264 -2.53 9.58 -26.71
C VAL A 264 -3.76 10.27 -27.28
N LEU A 265 -4.87 9.54 -27.35
CA LEU A 265 -6.17 10.03 -27.78
C LEU A 265 -7.15 9.96 -26.62
N VAL A 266 -7.86 11.05 -26.37
CA VAL A 266 -8.99 11.04 -25.43
C VAL A 266 -10.26 11.18 -26.25
N VAL A 267 -11.13 10.19 -26.16
CA VAL A 267 -12.41 10.21 -26.86
C VAL A 267 -13.58 10.18 -25.87
N THR A 268 -14.72 10.69 -26.31
CA THR A 268 -16.00 10.58 -25.59
C THR A 268 -17.02 9.87 -26.46
N SER A 269 -17.73 8.89 -25.90
CA SER A 269 -18.79 8.15 -26.60
C SER A 269 -19.95 7.84 -25.66
N ASN A 270 -21.10 7.44 -26.22
CA ASN A 270 -22.21 6.95 -25.39
C ASN A 270 -21.79 5.67 -24.65
N LEU A 271 -22.25 5.54 -23.39
CA LEU A 271 -22.05 4.39 -22.52
C LEU A 271 -22.64 3.14 -23.19
N ASP A 272 -21.76 2.25 -23.68
CA ASP A 272 -21.95 0.81 -24.02
C ASP A 272 -21.05 0.34 -25.18
N GLU A 273 -20.30 1.24 -25.85
CA GLU A 273 -19.49 0.90 -27.05
C GLU A 273 -17.96 1.04 -26.89
N GLY A 274 -17.47 1.32 -25.68
CA GLY A 274 -16.03 1.56 -25.41
C GLY A 274 -15.06 0.53 -26.02
N PRO A 275 -15.30 -0.79 -25.91
CA PRO A 275 -14.47 -1.82 -26.54
C PRO A 275 -14.49 -1.77 -28.07
N LYS A 276 -15.64 -1.49 -28.69
CA LYS A 276 -15.75 -1.39 -30.16
C LYS A 276 -15.00 -0.18 -30.71
N ASN A 277 -15.08 0.95 -30.01
CA ASN A 277 -14.39 2.18 -30.41
C ASN A 277 -12.86 2.02 -30.33
N TYR A 278 -12.36 1.23 -29.36
CA TYR A 278 -10.94 0.90 -29.30
C TYR A 278 -10.49 0.08 -30.51
N ASP A 279 -11.25 -0.94 -30.89
CA ASP A 279 -10.94 -1.79 -32.04
C ASP A 279 -10.96 -1.00 -33.36
N ILE A 280 -11.94 -0.09 -33.54
CA ILE A 280 -12.02 0.80 -34.71
C ILE A 280 -10.78 1.72 -34.81
N ILE A 281 -10.35 2.30 -33.68
CA ILE A 281 -9.16 3.16 -33.64
C ILE A 281 -7.89 2.34 -33.91
N LEU A 282 -7.80 1.13 -33.36
CA LEU A 282 -6.68 0.21 -33.59
C LEU A 282 -6.59 -0.26 -35.05
N GLU A 283 -7.72 -0.60 -35.68
CA GLU A 283 -7.76 -0.99 -37.09
C GLU A 283 -7.31 0.16 -37.99
N ALA A 284 -7.86 1.36 -37.79
CA ALA A 284 -7.48 2.55 -38.56
C ALA A 284 -5.99 2.90 -38.43
N LEU A 285 -5.37 2.62 -37.29
CA LEU A 285 -3.94 2.84 -37.06
C LEU A 285 -3.04 1.77 -37.68
N ASN A 286 -3.57 0.56 -37.92
CA ASN A 286 -2.83 -0.59 -38.43
C ASN A 286 -3.06 -0.92 -39.91
N GLU A 287 -4.08 -0.33 -40.55
CA GLU A 287 -4.22 -0.39 -42.00
C GLU A 287 -3.00 0.22 -42.71
N LYS A 288 -2.55 -0.40 -43.81
CA LYS A 288 -1.39 0.06 -44.59
C LYS A 288 -1.72 1.21 -45.53
#